data_AF-A0A7W9U3M8-F1
#
_entry.id   AF-A0A7W9U3M8-F1
#
_cell.length_a   1.000
_cell.length_b   1.000
_cell.length_c   1.000
_cell.angle_alpha   90.00
_cell.angle_beta   90.00
_cell.angle_gamma   90.00
#
_symmetry.space_group_name_H-M   'P 1'
#
loop_
_entity.id
_entity.type
_entity.pdbx_description
1 polymer ?
#
loop_
_entity_poly.entity_id
_entity_poly.type
_entity_poly.pdbx_seq_one_letter_code
_entity_poly.pdbx_strand_id
1 'polypeptide(L)'
;MSGLLLLLALGYLGYRLSKLAPRTRRRAWGRFRDPAATATATTTAKPVTRAQASGDAGEAAVHAELHRVLSWLCGENFHLHKGAVLIHHAPGTAFSTAEIDHVVVAPFGIFVIETKNWSGTIAPGAHRDEIVRTGQDGVAEVRRSPLAQNRTKVTFLNEKLPRVWPIEGLAVCNCSLARILVTRS
;
A
#
# COMPACT_ATOMS: atom_id res chain seq x y z
N MET A 1 3.18 -12.41 -27.00
CA MET A 1 2.55 -11.68 -25.87
C MET A 1 2.79 -12.32 -24.49
N SER A 2 3.48 -13.47 -24.40
CA SER A 2 3.70 -14.24 -23.18
C SER A 2 4.90 -13.79 -22.33
N GLY A 3 5.92 -13.15 -22.93
CA GLY A 3 7.13 -12.72 -22.21
C GLY A 3 6.92 -11.56 -21.23
N LEU A 4 6.03 -10.61 -21.56
CA LEU A 4 5.74 -9.46 -20.70
C LEU A 4 5.01 -9.87 -19.42
N LEU A 5 4.08 -10.82 -19.53
CA LEU A 5 3.35 -11.37 -18.37
C LEU A 5 4.28 -12.15 -17.43
N LEU A 6 5.26 -12.87 -17.98
CA LEU A 6 6.26 -13.58 -17.17
C LEU A 6 7.17 -12.60 -16.41
N LEU A 7 7.59 -11.51 -17.05
CA LEU A 7 8.41 -10.46 -16.40
C LEU A 7 7.63 -9.71 -15.32
N LEU A 8 6.35 -9.43 -15.55
CA LEU A 8 5.48 -8.82 -14.55
C LEU A 8 5.24 -9.77 -13.38
N ALA A 9 5.04 -11.07 -13.63
CA ALA A 9 4.87 -12.08 -12.59
C ALA A 9 6.14 -12.28 -11.76
N LEU A 10 7.32 -12.31 -12.39
CA LEU A 10 8.62 -12.44 -11.70
C LEU A 10 8.97 -11.16 -10.92
N GLY A 11 8.66 -9.99 -11.48
CA GLY A 11 8.79 -8.70 -10.79
C GLY A 11 7.89 -8.63 -9.56
N TYR A 12 6.63 -9.04 -9.71
CA TYR A 12 5.65 -9.10 -8.63
C TYR A 12 6.01 -10.13 -7.54
N LEU A 13 6.53 -11.30 -7.92
CA LEU A 13 6.97 -12.32 -6.98
C LEU A 13 8.22 -11.88 -6.20
N GLY A 14 9.15 -11.20 -6.86
CA GLY A 14 10.31 -10.59 -6.21
C GLY A 14 9.91 -9.49 -5.22
N TYR A 15 8.93 -8.66 -5.60
CA TYR A 15 8.32 -7.64 -4.74
C TYR A 15 7.61 -8.24 -3.51
N ARG A 16 6.84 -9.32 -3.70
CA ARG A 16 6.18 -10.07 -2.62
C ARG A 16 7.16 -10.63 -1.60
N LEU A 17 8.27 -11.20 -2.06
CA LEU A 17 9.29 -11.77 -1.16
C LEU A 17 10.06 -10.70 -0.38
N SER A 18 10.24 -9.49 -0.93
CA SER A 18 10.91 -8.41 -0.20
C SER A 18 10.05 -7.77 0.90
N LYS A 19 8.72 -7.75 0.74
CA LYS A 19 7.80 -7.24 1.80
C LYS A 19 7.45 -8.27 2.88
N LEU A 20 7.69 -9.56 2.66
CA LEU A 20 7.48 -10.63 3.68
C LEU A 20 8.61 -10.77 4.71
N ALA A 21 9.76 -10.09 4.53
CA ALA A 21 10.89 -10.21 5.44
C ALA A 21 10.63 -9.49 6.77
N PRO A 22 10.50 -10.20 7.91
CA PRO A 22 10.36 -9.55 9.21
C PRO A 22 11.68 -8.87 9.58
N ARG A 23 11.66 -7.56 9.82
CA ARG A 23 12.77 -6.86 10.49
C ARG A 23 12.80 -7.27 11.97
N THR A 24 13.39 -8.42 12.28
CA THR A 24 13.63 -8.84 13.66
C THR A 24 14.70 -7.95 14.29
N ARG A 25 14.26 -7.06 15.18
CA ARG A 25 15.12 -6.38 16.17
C ARG A 25 15.70 -7.43 17.11
N ARG A 26 17.02 -7.63 17.06
CA ARG A 26 17.78 -8.36 18.09
C ARG A 26 17.59 -7.68 19.45
N ARG A 27 16.93 -8.36 20.39
CA ARG A 27 17.16 -8.17 21.83
C ARG A 27 17.98 -9.34 22.33
N ALA A 28 19.13 -8.99 22.90
CA ALA A 28 20.10 -9.90 23.48
C ALA A 28 19.55 -10.51 24.79
N TRP A 29 19.82 -11.80 25.01
CA TRP A 29 19.98 -12.42 26.34
C TRP A 29 20.74 -13.76 26.19
N GLY A 30 21.79 -13.94 27.01
CA GLY A 30 22.09 -15.22 27.67
C GLY A 30 22.74 -16.36 26.91
N ARG A 31 24.08 -16.31 26.79
CA ARG A 31 25.04 -17.38 27.16
C ARG A 31 24.65 -18.85 26.82
N PHE A 32 25.14 -19.37 25.69
CA PHE A 32 25.73 -20.73 25.61
C PHE A 32 26.82 -20.73 24.52
N ARG A 33 27.88 -21.48 24.81
CA ARG A 33 29.20 -21.49 24.16
C ARG A 33 29.26 -22.69 23.21
N ASP A 34 29.60 -22.46 21.94
CA ASP A 34 30.20 -23.44 21.04
C ASP A 34 31.11 -22.74 20.01
N PRO A 35 32.27 -23.32 19.65
CA PRO A 35 33.26 -22.69 18.77
C PRO A 35 33.09 -23.11 17.30
N ALA A 36 33.58 -22.24 16.41
CA ALA A 36 33.97 -22.49 15.02
C ALA A 36 32.85 -22.76 13.98
N ALA A 37 32.40 -21.69 13.32
CA ALA A 37 32.21 -21.65 11.87
C ALA A 37 32.05 -20.19 11.42
N THR A 38 33.15 -19.58 10.99
CA THR A 38 33.15 -18.29 10.28
C THR A 38 32.53 -18.51 8.90
N ALA A 39 31.24 -18.24 8.77
CA ALA A 39 30.59 -18.02 7.48
C ALA A 39 29.92 -16.65 7.51
N THR A 40 30.66 -15.63 7.10
CA THR A 40 30.11 -14.31 6.75
C THR A 40 29.23 -14.47 5.52
N ALA A 41 27.97 -14.84 5.73
CA ALA A 41 26.93 -14.76 4.72
C ALA A 41 26.66 -13.27 4.45
N THR A 42 27.36 -12.72 3.47
CA THR A 42 27.04 -11.41 2.91
C THR A 42 25.76 -11.56 2.12
N THR A 43 24.61 -11.29 2.75
CA THR A 43 23.33 -11.17 2.04
C THR A 43 23.41 -9.93 1.13
N THR A 44 23.73 -10.15 -0.14
CA THR A 44 23.62 -9.12 -1.17
C THR A 44 22.15 -8.74 -1.32
N ALA A 45 21.75 -7.59 -0.76
CA ALA A 45 20.42 -7.04 -0.95
C ALA A 45 20.21 -6.75 -2.45
N LYS A 46 19.11 -7.24 -3.02
CA LYS A 46 18.75 -7.04 -4.43
C LYS A 46 18.57 -5.54 -4.72
N PRO A 47 19.00 -5.01 -5.89
CA PRO A 47 18.88 -3.59 -6.19
C PRO A 47 17.42 -3.15 -6.21
N VAL A 48 17.07 -2.15 -5.41
CA VAL A 48 15.75 -1.51 -5.43
C VAL A 48 15.72 -0.54 -6.62
N THR A 49 14.69 -0.64 -7.46
CA THR A 49 14.54 0.31 -8.57
C THR A 49 14.16 1.70 -8.05
N ARG A 50 14.53 2.76 -8.76
CA ARG A 50 14.17 4.14 -8.39
C ARG A 50 12.65 4.32 -8.25
N ALA A 51 11.87 3.70 -9.13
CA ALA A 51 10.41 3.75 -9.08
C ALA A 51 9.87 3.12 -7.79
N GLN A 52 10.43 1.98 -7.38
CA GLN A 52 10.03 1.29 -6.16
C GLN A 52 10.43 2.07 -4.91
N ALA A 53 11.66 2.58 -4.85
CA ALA A 53 12.10 3.46 -3.75
C ALA A 53 11.21 4.72 -3.63
N SER A 54 10.80 5.30 -4.76
CA SER A 54 9.87 6.43 -4.77
C SER A 54 8.48 6.02 -4.28
N GLY A 55 7.98 4.85 -4.66
CA GLY A 55 6.73 4.29 -4.16
C GLY A 55 6.75 4.11 -2.64
N ASP A 56 7.77 3.42 -2.13
CA ASP A 56 7.97 3.15 -0.71
C ASP A 56 8.10 4.45 0.11
N ALA A 57 8.83 5.44 -0.41
CA ALA A 57 8.95 6.76 0.23
C ALA A 57 7.60 7.50 0.28
N GLY A 58 6.80 7.40 -0.77
CA GLY A 58 5.45 7.96 -0.81
C GLY A 58 4.50 7.30 0.19
N GLU A 59 4.51 5.96 0.26
CA GLU A 59 3.76 5.20 1.27
C GLU A 59 4.18 5.57 2.69
N ALA A 60 5.49 5.71 2.95
CA ALA A 60 6.00 6.11 4.26
C ALA A 60 5.57 7.54 4.65
N ALA A 61 5.58 8.49 3.70
CA ALA A 61 5.13 9.85 3.94
C ALA A 61 3.62 9.91 4.24
N VAL A 62 2.80 9.17 3.48
CA VAL A 62 1.36 9.06 3.74
C VAL A 62 1.09 8.42 5.09
N HIS A 63 1.81 7.35 5.45
CA HIS A 63 1.66 6.71 6.76
C HIS A 63 1.97 7.67 7.92
N ALA A 64 3.04 8.46 7.81
CA ALA A 64 3.40 9.45 8.83
C ALA A 64 2.33 10.55 8.95
N GLU A 65 1.78 11.03 7.83
CA GLU A 65 0.75 12.05 7.82
C GLU A 65 -0.59 11.52 8.35
N LEU A 66 -0.99 10.30 7.98
CA LEU A 66 -2.16 9.63 8.54
C LEU A 66 -2.05 9.51 10.05
N HIS A 67 -0.89 9.07 10.56
CA HIS A 67 -0.68 8.99 12.00
C HIS A 67 -0.81 10.38 12.65
N ARG A 68 -0.21 11.42 12.09
CA ARG A 68 -0.29 12.79 12.61
C ARG A 68 -1.74 13.28 12.69
N VAL A 69 -2.51 13.12 11.61
CA VAL A 69 -3.90 13.55 11.52
C VAL A 69 -4.82 12.74 12.44
N LEU A 70 -4.65 11.42 12.48
CA LEU A 70 -5.45 10.55 13.35
C LEU A 70 -5.14 10.77 14.83
N SER A 71 -3.88 10.99 15.20
CA SER A 71 -3.52 11.39 16.56
C SER A 71 -4.20 12.70 16.97
N TRP A 72 -4.31 13.67 16.06
CA TRP A 72 -5.02 14.92 16.32
C TRP A 72 -6.54 14.72 16.44
N LEU A 73 -7.15 13.90 15.58
CA LEU A 73 -8.60 13.66 15.56
C LEU A 73 -9.11 12.74 16.67
N CYS A 74 -8.35 11.68 16.97
CA CYS A 74 -8.80 10.56 17.79
C CYS A 74 -7.98 10.40 19.09
N GLY A 75 -6.93 11.19 19.28
CA GLY A 75 -5.93 10.91 20.33
C GLY A 75 -5.32 9.53 20.08
N GLU A 76 -5.34 8.67 21.10
CA GLU A 76 -4.86 7.29 21.02
C GLU A 76 -5.96 6.29 20.58
N ASN A 77 -7.19 6.76 20.34
CA ASN A 77 -8.32 5.88 20.03
C ASN A 77 -8.39 5.56 18.52
N PHE A 78 -7.30 5.05 17.96
CA PHE A 78 -7.26 4.52 16.59
C PHE A 78 -6.16 3.46 16.45
N HIS A 79 -6.29 2.62 15.44
CA HIS A 79 -5.24 1.69 15.02
C HIS A 79 -4.91 1.93 13.54
N LEU A 80 -3.70 2.41 13.28
CA LEU A 80 -3.12 2.43 11.93
C LEU A 80 -2.21 1.20 11.78
N HIS A 81 -2.59 0.29 10.89
CA HIS A 81 -1.83 -0.93 10.67
C HIS A 81 -0.43 -0.63 10.14
N LYS A 82 0.57 -1.35 10.66
CA LYS A 82 1.98 -1.16 10.27
C LYS A 82 2.31 -1.97 9.02
N GLY A 83 2.52 -1.28 7.91
CA GLY A 83 2.83 -1.89 6.62
C GLY A 83 1.57 -2.27 5.83
N ALA A 84 1.80 -2.83 4.64
CA ALA A 84 0.72 -3.24 3.75
C ALA A 84 0.06 -4.54 4.22
N VAL A 85 -1.25 -4.66 4.02
CA VAL A 85 -2.03 -5.86 4.35
C VAL A 85 -2.31 -6.64 3.07
N LEU A 86 -1.85 -7.89 3.02
CA LEU A 86 -2.18 -8.80 1.93
C LEU A 86 -3.52 -9.48 2.19
N ILE A 87 -4.45 -9.35 1.25
CA ILE A 87 -5.75 -10.04 1.26
C ILE A 87 -5.82 -11.09 0.14
N HIS A 88 -6.48 -12.20 0.43
CA HIS A 88 -6.78 -13.27 -0.53
C HIS A 88 -8.23 -13.14 -1.00
N HIS A 89 -8.49 -12.17 -1.87
CA HIS A 89 -9.86 -11.76 -2.21
C HIS A 89 -10.55 -12.63 -3.28
N ALA A 90 -9.79 -13.37 -4.09
CA ALA A 90 -10.36 -14.19 -5.16
C ALA A 90 -9.60 -15.52 -5.37
N PRO A 91 -9.68 -16.46 -4.42
CA PRO A 91 -8.99 -17.76 -4.53
C PRO A 91 -9.28 -18.46 -5.86
N GLY A 92 -8.26 -19.07 -6.47
CA GLY A 92 -8.39 -19.78 -7.75
C GLY A 92 -8.40 -18.90 -9.00
N THR A 93 -8.36 -17.57 -8.87
CA THR A 93 -8.21 -16.65 -10.01
C THR A 93 -6.75 -16.26 -10.24
N ALA A 94 -6.44 -15.75 -11.45
CA ALA A 94 -5.11 -15.23 -11.78
C ALA A 94 -4.65 -14.06 -10.87
N PHE A 95 -5.61 -13.33 -10.28
CA PHE A 95 -5.38 -12.21 -9.37
C PHE A 95 -6.05 -12.50 -8.03
N SER A 96 -5.62 -13.57 -7.38
CA SER A 96 -6.24 -14.06 -6.15
C SER A 96 -5.91 -13.25 -4.90
N THR A 97 -4.88 -12.42 -4.98
CA THR A 97 -4.41 -11.57 -3.88
C THR A 97 -4.32 -10.11 -4.27
N ALA A 98 -4.61 -9.24 -3.31
CA ALA A 98 -4.39 -7.80 -3.40
C ALA A 98 -3.68 -7.31 -2.14
N GLU A 99 -2.87 -6.27 -2.26
CA GLU A 99 -2.28 -5.57 -1.11
C GLU A 99 -3.09 -4.32 -0.83
N ILE A 100 -3.34 -4.02 0.44
CA ILE A 100 -3.89 -2.74 0.91
C ILE A 100 -2.73 -1.95 1.51
N ASP A 101 -2.47 -0.73 1.02
CA ASP A 101 -1.30 0.05 1.45
C ASP A 101 -1.42 0.50 2.91
N HIS A 102 -2.60 1.00 3.31
CA HIS A 102 -2.89 1.32 4.71
C HIS A 102 -4.30 0.89 5.12
N VAL A 103 -4.39 0.36 6.33
CA VAL A 103 -5.66 0.08 7.02
C VAL A 103 -5.71 0.93 8.28
N VAL A 104 -6.78 1.72 8.42
CA VAL A 104 -7.07 2.48 9.63
C VAL A 104 -8.33 1.92 10.26
N VAL A 105 -8.30 1.68 11.56
CA VAL A 105 -9.48 1.43 12.39
C VAL A 105 -9.63 2.62 13.33
N ALA A 106 -10.72 3.36 13.20
CA ALA A 106 -11.03 4.54 14.00
C ALA A 106 -12.44 4.43 14.60
N PRO A 107 -12.83 5.27 15.57
CA PRO A 107 -14.13 5.18 16.24
C PRO A 107 -15.32 5.38 15.29
N PHE A 108 -15.06 6.00 14.14
CA PHE A 108 -16.04 6.29 13.11
C PHE A 108 -15.95 5.36 11.88
N GLY A 109 -15.10 4.32 11.91
CA GLY A 109 -15.06 3.32 10.85
C GLY A 109 -13.69 2.73 10.54
N ILE A 110 -13.68 1.83 9.56
CA ILE A 110 -12.48 1.27 8.95
C ILE A 110 -12.22 1.96 7.61
N PHE A 111 -10.98 2.36 7.37
CA PHE A 111 -10.56 2.94 6.10
C PHE A 111 -9.52 2.06 5.43
N VAL A 112 -9.81 1.72 4.17
CA VAL A 112 -8.90 1.02 3.26
C VAL A 112 -8.30 2.10 2.38
N ILE A 113 -7.01 2.37 2.50
CA ILE A 113 -6.37 3.50 1.85
C ILE A 113 -5.37 3.00 0.81
N GLU A 114 -5.56 3.44 -0.42
CA GLU A 114 -4.62 3.27 -1.53
C GLU A 114 -3.74 4.52 -1.64
N THR A 115 -2.43 4.34 -1.78
CA THR A 115 -1.47 5.43 -1.94
C THR A 115 -0.91 5.42 -3.36
N LYS A 116 -0.94 6.57 -4.02
CA LYS A 116 -0.22 6.78 -5.28
C LYS A 116 0.77 7.93 -5.14
N ASN A 117 2.03 7.66 -5.45
CA ASN A 117 3.05 8.70 -5.54
C ASN A 117 3.17 9.15 -7.01
N TRP A 118 2.32 10.10 -7.40
CA TRP A 118 2.32 10.64 -8.76
C TRP A 118 2.75 12.10 -8.76
N SER A 119 3.59 12.49 -9.73
CA SER A 119 3.87 13.90 -9.99
C SER A 119 2.74 14.56 -10.77
N GLY A 120 2.63 15.88 -10.65
CA GLY A 120 1.66 16.69 -11.41
C GLY A 120 0.36 16.97 -10.65
N THR A 121 -0.69 17.33 -11.37
CA THR A 121 -2.02 17.60 -10.80
C THR A 121 -2.99 16.47 -11.12
N ILE A 122 -3.97 16.26 -10.23
CA ILE A 122 -5.00 15.24 -10.39
C ILE A 122 -6.36 15.92 -10.42
N ALA A 123 -7.12 15.69 -11.48
CA ALA A 123 -8.51 16.11 -11.64
C ALA A 123 -9.43 14.89 -11.82
N PRO A 124 -10.73 15.01 -11.51
CA PRO A 124 -11.71 14.00 -11.89
C PRO A 124 -11.70 13.74 -13.41
N GLY A 125 -11.90 12.49 -13.82
CA GLY A 125 -12.07 12.11 -15.22
C GLY A 125 -13.52 12.27 -15.70
N ALA A 126 -13.76 11.86 -16.95
CA ALA A 126 -15.12 11.89 -17.53
C ALA A 126 -16.05 10.89 -16.83
N HIS A 127 -15.50 9.79 -16.33
CA HIS A 127 -16.23 8.76 -15.61
C HIS A 127 -15.79 8.66 -14.14
N ARG A 128 -16.69 8.15 -13.28
CA ARG A 128 -16.43 7.98 -11.83
C ARG A 128 -15.15 7.18 -11.53
N ASP A 129 -14.84 6.21 -12.37
CA ASP A 129 -13.70 5.30 -12.20
C ASP A 129 -12.43 5.82 -12.88
N GLU A 130 -12.44 7.08 -13.31
CA GLU A 130 -11.35 7.74 -14.02
C GLU A 130 -10.90 9.01 -13.32
N ILE A 131 -9.64 9.33 -13.54
CA ILE A 131 -9.01 10.59 -13.17
C ILE A 131 -8.15 11.06 -14.34
N VAL A 132 -7.92 12.36 -14.41
CA VAL A 132 -6.95 12.96 -15.31
C VAL A 132 -5.74 13.36 -14.49
N ARG A 133 -4.58 12.79 -14.83
CA ARG A 133 -3.29 13.26 -14.32
C ARG A 133 -2.67 14.18 -15.36
N THR A 134 -2.36 15.41 -14.98
CA THR A 134 -1.57 16.32 -15.82
C THR A 134 -0.14 16.37 -15.27
N GLY A 135 0.83 15.93 -16.07
CA GLY A 135 2.25 15.95 -15.73
C GLY A 135 2.81 17.37 -15.61
N GLN A 136 4.06 17.49 -15.15
CA GLN A 136 4.76 18.78 -15.09
C GLN A 136 5.05 19.37 -16.49
N ASP A 137 5.07 18.51 -17.50
CA ASP A 137 5.15 18.82 -18.92
C ASP A 137 3.81 19.31 -19.51
N GLY A 138 2.74 19.36 -18.72
CA GLY A 138 1.41 19.74 -19.16
C GLY A 138 0.64 18.62 -19.89
N VAL A 139 1.23 17.43 -20.04
CA VAL A 139 0.59 16.31 -20.73
C VAL A 139 -0.47 15.70 -19.81
N ALA A 140 -1.72 15.65 -20.31
CA ALA A 140 -2.84 15.06 -19.60
C ALA A 140 -3.02 13.58 -19.99
N GLU A 141 -3.14 12.72 -18.98
CA GLU A 141 -3.38 11.29 -19.14
C GLU A 141 -4.63 10.87 -18.36
N VAL A 142 -5.58 10.24 -19.04
CA VAL A 142 -6.70 9.56 -18.38
C VAL A 142 -6.19 8.26 -17.78
N ARG A 143 -6.46 8.06 -16.49
CA ARG A 143 -6.05 6.86 -15.74
C ARG A 143 -7.22 6.34 -14.93
N ARG A 144 -7.22 5.03 -14.69
CA ARG A 144 -8.14 4.41 -13.75
C ARG A 144 -7.90 4.99 -12.35
N SER A 145 -8.96 5.46 -11.71
CA SER A 145 -8.95 6.04 -10.37
C SER A 145 -8.41 5.02 -9.36
N PRO A 146 -7.54 5.42 -8.41
CA PRO A 146 -7.11 4.53 -7.34
C PRO A 146 -8.30 4.04 -6.48
N LEU A 147 -9.38 4.84 -6.36
CA LEU A 147 -10.63 4.38 -5.72
C LEU A 147 -11.28 3.21 -6.46
N ALA A 148 -11.25 3.24 -7.80
CA ALA A 148 -11.78 2.14 -8.61
C ALA A 148 -10.93 0.87 -8.48
N GLN A 149 -9.63 0.99 -8.18
CA GLN A 149 -8.77 -0.14 -7.85
C GLN A 149 -9.03 -0.66 -6.43
N ASN A 150 -9.31 0.26 -5.50
CA ASN A 150 -9.55 -0.05 -4.10
C ASN A 150 -10.93 -0.71 -3.84
N ARG A 151 -11.91 -0.51 -4.72
CA ARG A 151 -13.29 -1.02 -4.57
C ARG A 151 -13.35 -2.53 -4.25
N THR A 152 -12.59 -3.36 -4.96
CA THR A 152 -12.55 -4.81 -4.71
C THR A 152 -12.05 -5.15 -3.29
N LYS A 153 -11.11 -4.37 -2.75
CA LYS A 153 -10.57 -4.56 -1.40
C LYS A 153 -11.62 -4.20 -0.34
N VAL A 154 -12.32 -3.09 -0.55
CA VAL A 154 -13.45 -2.66 0.30
C VAL A 154 -14.58 -3.66 0.27
N THR A 155 -14.98 -4.16 -0.91
CA THR A 155 -16.01 -5.19 -1.05
C THR A 155 -15.61 -6.46 -0.30
N PHE A 156 -14.37 -6.92 -0.47
CA PHE A 156 -13.88 -8.10 0.25
C PHE A 156 -13.97 -7.93 1.77
N LEU A 157 -13.56 -6.79 2.33
CA LEU A 157 -13.64 -6.57 3.77
C LEU A 157 -15.09 -6.45 4.27
N ASN A 158 -15.97 -5.81 3.50
CA ASN A 158 -17.41 -5.75 3.81
C ASN A 158 -18.07 -7.13 3.86
N GLU A 159 -17.59 -8.09 3.06
CA GLU A 159 -18.07 -9.47 3.11
C GLU A 159 -17.54 -10.27 4.30
N LYS A 160 -16.37 -9.91 4.83
CA LYS A 160 -15.70 -10.66 5.91
C LYS A 160 -15.91 -10.08 7.29
N LEU A 161 -16.18 -8.79 7.40
CA LEU A 161 -16.33 -8.10 8.68
C LEU A 161 -17.80 -7.86 9.01
N PRO A 162 -18.16 -7.78 10.31
CA PRO A 162 -19.50 -7.43 10.73
C PRO A 162 -19.95 -6.07 10.16
N ARG A 163 -21.20 -5.97 9.70
CA ARG A 163 -21.79 -4.74 9.13
C ARG A 163 -21.94 -3.57 10.10
N VAL A 164 -21.62 -3.78 11.38
CA VAL A 164 -21.69 -2.74 12.40
C VAL A 164 -20.63 -1.65 12.22
N TRP A 165 -19.55 -1.92 11.48
CA TRP A 165 -18.47 -0.96 11.28
C TRP A 165 -18.52 -0.48 9.83
N PRO A 166 -18.68 0.82 9.56
CA PRO A 166 -18.59 1.33 8.20
C PRO A 166 -17.17 1.12 7.66
N ILE A 167 -17.07 0.64 6.42
CA ILE A 167 -15.79 0.40 5.74
C ILE A 167 -15.77 1.26 4.49
N GLU A 168 -14.86 2.23 4.45
CA GLU A 168 -14.74 3.17 3.33
C GLU A 168 -13.39 3.05 2.62
N GLY A 169 -13.42 3.24 1.30
CA GLY A 169 -12.22 3.31 0.48
C GLY A 169 -11.73 4.74 0.31
N LEU A 170 -10.46 4.97 0.61
CA LEU A 170 -9.78 6.24 0.36
C LEU A 170 -8.65 6.04 -0.64
N ALA A 171 -8.31 7.12 -1.33
CA ALA A 171 -7.12 7.19 -2.15
C ALA A 171 -6.37 8.48 -1.86
N VAL A 172 -5.09 8.36 -1.54
CA VAL A 172 -4.22 9.50 -1.26
C VAL A 172 -3.19 9.60 -2.38
N CYS A 173 -3.19 10.74 -3.07
CA CYS A 173 -2.17 11.05 -4.07
C CYS A 173 -1.15 12.00 -3.46
N ASN A 174 0.08 11.52 -3.29
CA ASN A 174 1.20 12.38 -2.92
C ASN A 174 1.69 13.11 -4.19
N CYS A 175 1.12 14.28 -4.45
CA CYS A 175 1.53 15.19 -5.52
C CYS A 175 1.77 16.60 -4.95
N SER A 176 2.20 17.56 -5.79
CA SER A 176 2.53 18.93 -5.34
C SER A 176 1.39 19.66 -4.64
N LEU A 177 0.15 19.17 -4.81
CA LEU A 177 -1.02 19.51 -4.00
C LEU A 177 -1.62 18.20 -3.51
N ALA A 178 -1.24 17.72 -2.32
CA ALA A 178 -1.79 16.48 -1.77
C ALA A 178 -3.32 16.48 -1.86
N ARG A 179 -3.87 15.50 -2.60
CA ARG A 179 -5.32 15.37 -2.84
C ARG A 179 -5.80 14.04 -2.26
N ILE A 180 -6.84 14.13 -1.44
CA ILE A 180 -7.57 12.97 -0.92
C ILE A 180 -8.79 12.77 -1.82
N LEU A 181 -8.89 11.59 -2.42
CA LEU A 181 -10.08 11.13 -3.11
C LEU A 181 -10.80 10.15 -2.17
N VAL A 182 -12.11 10.33 -2.02
CA VAL A 182 -12.95 9.54 -1.10
C VAL A 182 -14.03 8.84 -1.92
N THR A 183 -14.25 7.54 -1.71
CA THR A 183 -15.51 6.93 -2.11
C THR A 183 -16.52 7.12 -0.97
N ARG A 184 -17.76 7.46 -1.31
CA ARG A 184 -18.90 7.19 -0.42
C ARG A 184 -19.57 5.93 -0.94
N SER A 185 -19.74 4.96 -0.05
CA SER A 185 -20.46 3.71 -0.28
C SER A 185 -21.96 3.93 -0.30
#